data_AF-A0A4W4DYF4-F1
#
_entry.id   AF-A0A4W4DYF4-F1
#
_cell.length_a   1.000
_cell.length_b   1.000
_cell.length_c   1.000
_cell.angle_alpha   90.00
_cell.angle_beta   90.00
_cell.angle_gamma   90.00
#
_symmetry.space_group_name_H-M   'P 1'
#
loop_
_entity.id
_entity.type
_entity.pdbx_description
1 polymer ?
#
loop_
_entity_poly.entity_id
_entity_poly.type
_entity_poly.pdbx_seq_one_letter_code
_entity_poly.pdbx_strand_id
1 'polypeptide(L)'
;MRKEEELKESLLKFDKFFKESDTKRVRGWEKAEAERASVGMRHQELQHLHTYVAALLARKEQLQARVDRARIYWDFLDSVLKKSKKFEDARQLMGHFSTLVSMREHLERRRSEVENRRVSEGSHLRHYVQEQDARLLQYNNTLSQLQAQLDGVLSQALRWESTWNHVQATAAKETLILVQIKVVTLNLYRMTGGVIGGAEGVDVDDTLEQLERIHLYIQNRVNVVSELRSDTTNRPFKQSDWE
;
A
#
# COMPACT_ATOMS: atom_id res chain seq x y z
N MET A 1 61.89 72.48 -112.17
CA MET A 1 63.08 71.73 -111.70
C MET A 1 63.55 72.20 -110.33
N ARG A 2 64.37 73.26 -110.14
CA ARG A 2 64.89 73.61 -108.78
C ARG A 2 63.85 73.91 -107.69
N LYS A 3 62.74 74.58 -108.02
CA LYS A 3 61.67 74.87 -107.03
C LYS A 3 60.83 73.64 -106.65
N GLU A 4 60.80 72.57 -107.43
CA GLU A 4 60.04 71.34 -107.12
C GLU A 4 60.84 70.38 -106.23
N GLU A 5 62.16 70.28 -106.41
CA GLU A 5 63.03 69.46 -105.56
C GLU A 5 63.07 69.99 -104.11
N GLU A 6 63.18 71.31 -103.91
CA GLU A 6 63.16 71.94 -102.58
C GLU A 6 61.81 71.78 -101.87
N LEU A 7 60.71 71.81 -102.63
CA LEU A 7 59.37 71.55 -102.11
C LEU A 7 59.21 70.09 -101.68
N LYS A 8 59.73 69.13 -102.46
CA LYS A 8 59.72 67.69 -102.11
C LYS A 8 60.58 67.38 -100.88
N GLU A 9 61.77 67.96 -100.76
CA GLU A 9 62.61 67.79 -99.57
C GLU A 9 62.01 68.44 -98.32
N SER A 10 61.41 69.62 -98.44
CA SER A 10 60.72 70.24 -97.30
C SER A 10 59.52 69.41 -96.86
N LEU A 11 58.73 68.88 -97.81
CA LEU A 11 57.61 67.97 -97.53
C LEU A 11 58.06 66.68 -96.85
N LEU A 12 59.19 66.07 -97.26
CA LEU A 12 59.74 64.88 -96.60
C LEU A 12 60.24 65.16 -95.18
N LYS A 13 60.87 66.32 -94.95
CA LYS A 13 61.28 66.75 -93.60
C LYS A 13 60.07 67.07 -92.72
N PHE A 14 59.05 67.72 -93.28
CA PHE A 14 57.77 67.96 -92.59
C PHE A 14 57.06 66.65 -92.27
N ASP A 15 56.95 65.70 -93.21
CA ASP A 15 56.31 64.40 -92.97
C ASP A 15 57.07 63.58 -91.91
N LYS A 16 58.42 63.59 -91.93
CA LYS A 16 59.22 63.00 -90.85
C LYS A 16 58.97 63.70 -89.51
N PHE A 17 58.90 65.03 -89.48
CA PHE A 17 58.62 65.78 -88.27
C PHE A 17 57.19 65.54 -87.75
N PHE A 18 56.20 65.42 -88.63
CA PHE A 18 54.83 65.06 -88.27
C PHE A 18 54.80 63.64 -87.68
N LYS A 19 55.48 62.67 -88.29
CA LYS A 19 55.59 61.30 -87.76
C LYS A 19 56.34 61.24 -86.42
N GLU A 20 57.43 61.99 -86.26
CA GLU A 20 58.16 62.07 -84.99
C GLU A 20 57.38 62.80 -83.90
N SER A 21 56.64 63.84 -84.28
CA SER A 21 55.75 64.58 -83.38
C SER A 21 54.57 63.71 -82.95
N ASP A 22 53.94 62.99 -83.89
CA ASP A 22 52.84 62.08 -83.59
C ASP A 22 53.30 60.89 -82.75
N THR A 23 54.49 60.32 -83.00
CA THR A 23 55.03 59.25 -82.15
C THR A 23 55.37 59.74 -80.75
N LYS A 24 55.89 60.97 -80.59
CA LYS A 24 56.07 61.60 -79.27
C LYS A 24 54.73 61.87 -78.57
N ARG A 25 53.73 62.33 -79.31
CA ARG A 25 52.36 62.57 -78.82
C ARG A 25 51.69 61.28 -78.37
N VAL A 26 51.78 60.20 -79.14
CA VAL A 26 51.24 58.87 -78.81
C VAL A 26 51.95 58.28 -77.59
N ARG A 27 53.29 58.30 -77.54
CA ARG A 27 54.04 57.81 -76.35
C ARG A 27 53.74 58.63 -75.09
N GLY A 28 53.61 59.96 -75.23
CA GLY A 28 53.20 60.83 -74.14
C GLY A 28 51.81 60.50 -73.63
N TRP A 29 50.88 60.24 -74.55
CA TRP A 29 49.51 59.81 -74.22
C TRP A 29 49.47 58.43 -73.56
N GLU A 30 50.16 57.42 -74.09
CA GLU A 30 50.23 56.07 -73.50
C GLU A 30 50.89 56.07 -72.12
N LYS A 31 51.96 56.86 -71.93
CA LYS A 31 52.61 57.00 -70.63
C LYS A 31 51.67 57.68 -69.62
N ALA A 32 50.96 58.73 -70.04
CA ALA A 32 49.97 59.40 -69.21
C ALA A 32 48.77 58.48 -68.89
N GLU A 33 48.38 57.59 -69.81
CA GLU A 33 47.32 56.60 -69.60
C GLU A 33 47.75 55.49 -68.64
N ALA A 34 48.96 54.94 -68.82
CA ALA A 34 49.53 53.94 -67.92
C ALA A 34 49.76 54.49 -66.51
N GLU A 35 50.19 55.75 -66.40
CA GLU A 35 50.31 56.46 -65.12
C GLU A 35 48.93 56.65 -64.47
N ARG A 36 47.92 57.08 -65.23
CA ARG A 36 46.53 57.19 -64.76
C ARG A 36 45.97 55.85 -64.29
N ALA A 37 46.19 54.76 -65.03
CA ALA A 37 45.78 53.41 -64.63
C ALA A 37 46.50 52.93 -63.36
N SER A 38 47.81 53.17 -63.25
CA SER A 38 48.60 52.82 -62.07
C SER A 38 48.17 53.59 -60.83
N VAL A 39 47.86 54.89 -60.97
CA VAL A 39 47.28 55.70 -59.88
C VAL A 39 45.90 55.18 -59.50
N GLY A 40 45.07 54.80 -60.48
CA GLY A 40 43.75 54.21 -60.25
C GLY A 40 43.79 52.92 -59.43
N MET A 41 44.68 51.98 -59.78
CA MET A 41 44.85 50.73 -59.02
C MET A 41 45.36 50.99 -57.59
N ARG A 42 46.37 51.85 -57.44
CA ARG A 42 46.87 52.24 -56.11
C ARG A 42 45.79 52.92 -55.28
N HIS A 43 44.92 53.71 -55.90
CA HIS A 43 43.81 54.36 -55.20
C HIS A 43 42.77 53.35 -54.73
N GLN A 44 42.41 52.35 -55.54
CA GLN A 44 41.52 51.26 -55.13
C GLN A 44 42.14 50.43 -53.99
N GLU A 45 43.43 50.12 -54.07
CA GLU A 45 44.15 49.40 -53.02
C GLU A 45 44.19 50.21 -51.71
N LEU A 46 44.44 51.52 -51.80
CA LEU A 46 44.35 52.46 -50.67
C LEU A 46 42.96 52.46 -50.05
N GLN A 47 41.90 52.52 -50.86
CA GLN A 47 40.52 52.47 -50.37
C GLN A 47 40.24 51.13 -49.67
N HIS A 48 40.64 50.01 -50.27
CA HIS A 48 40.48 48.70 -49.68
C HIS A 48 41.21 48.59 -48.34
N LEU A 49 42.49 48.98 -48.28
CA LEU A 49 43.26 49.03 -47.03
C LEU A 49 42.60 49.93 -45.99
N HIS A 50 42.07 51.09 -46.40
CA HIS A 50 41.39 52.01 -45.49
C HIS A 50 40.15 51.36 -44.86
N THR A 51 39.30 50.73 -45.68
CA THR A 51 38.11 50.01 -45.18
C THR A 51 38.48 48.83 -44.29
N TYR A 52 39.56 48.11 -44.62
CA TYR A 52 40.04 46.99 -43.83
C TYR A 52 40.58 47.42 -42.45
N VAL A 53 41.37 48.50 -42.41
CA VAL A 53 41.84 49.10 -41.16
C VAL A 53 40.66 49.58 -40.32
N ALA A 54 39.67 50.23 -40.92
CA ALA A 54 38.47 50.66 -40.21
C ALA A 54 37.70 49.49 -39.57
N ALA A 55 37.53 48.38 -40.31
CA ALA A 55 36.89 47.17 -39.79
C ALA A 55 37.67 46.53 -38.63
N LEU A 56 39.01 46.48 -38.72
CA LEU A 56 39.86 45.98 -37.65
C LEU A 56 39.79 46.85 -36.39
N LEU A 57 39.76 48.18 -36.55
CA LEU A 57 39.61 49.11 -35.43
C LEU A 57 38.26 48.94 -34.74
N ALA A 58 37.16 48.82 -35.50
CA ALA A 58 35.84 48.56 -34.94
C ALA A 58 35.80 47.23 -34.18
N ARG A 59 36.46 46.18 -34.71
CA ARG A 59 36.56 44.88 -34.02
C ARG A 59 37.37 44.97 -32.73
N LYS A 60 38.47 45.73 -32.74
CA LYS A 60 39.28 45.98 -31.55
C LYS A 60 38.47 46.69 -30.47
N GLU A 61 37.73 47.74 -30.82
CA GLU A 61 36.85 48.44 -29.87
C GLU A 61 35.78 47.53 -29.29
N GLN A 62 35.14 46.70 -30.12
CA GLN A 62 34.16 45.74 -29.65
C GLN A 62 34.75 44.72 -28.65
N LEU A 63 35.95 44.22 -28.92
CA LEU A 63 36.65 43.31 -28.02
C LEU A 63 37.08 44.02 -26.74
N GLN A 64 37.57 45.25 -26.83
CA GLN A 64 37.94 46.05 -25.67
C GLN A 64 36.72 46.29 -24.77
N ALA A 65 35.58 46.68 -25.33
CA ALA A 65 34.34 46.84 -24.59
C ALA A 65 33.83 45.55 -23.92
N ARG A 66 34.20 44.36 -24.44
CA ARG A 66 33.91 43.07 -23.77
C ARG A 66 34.86 42.83 -22.61
N VAL A 67 36.15 43.13 -22.77
CA VAL A 67 37.14 43.03 -21.70
C VAL A 67 36.81 44.00 -20.56
N ASP A 68 36.45 45.24 -20.88
CA ASP A 68 36.09 46.26 -19.90
C ASP A 68 34.85 45.87 -19.11
N ARG A 69 33.85 45.27 -19.77
CA ARG A 69 32.69 44.67 -19.07
C ARG A 69 33.07 43.54 -18.12
N ALA A 70 34.04 42.71 -18.51
CA ALA A 70 34.52 41.59 -17.68
C ALA A 70 35.47 42.03 -16.55
N ARG A 71 36.01 43.26 -16.61
CA ARG A 71 36.96 43.81 -15.64
C ARG A 71 36.42 43.80 -14.22
N ILE A 72 35.12 44.05 -14.05
CA ILE A 72 34.42 44.02 -12.75
C ILE A 72 34.64 42.68 -12.03
N TYR A 73 34.58 41.57 -12.77
CA TYR A 73 34.79 40.24 -12.20
C TYR A 73 36.25 39.99 -11.80
N TRP A 74 37.19 40.52 -12.59
CA TRP A 74 38.61 40.42 -12.28
C TRP A 74 38.96 41.25 -11.03
N ASP A 75 38.47 42.48 -10.94
CA ASP A 75 38.68 43.37 -9.78
C ASP A 75 38.11 42.73 -8.49
N PHE A 76 36.95 42.07 -8.60
CA PHE A 76 36.38 41.30 -7.49
C PHE A 76 37.26 40.11 -7.09
N LEU A 77 37.70 39.29 -8.06
CA LEU A 77 38.57 38.13 -7.80
C LEU A 77 39.90 38.56 -7.20
N ASP A 78 40.51 39.62 -7.70
CA ASP A 78 41.73 40.21 -7.16
C ASP A 78 41.55 40.70 -5.73
N SER A 79 40.43 41.36 -5.42
CA SER A 79 40.07 41.74 -4.04
C SER A 79 39.97 40.52 -3.10
N VAL A 80 39.34 39.43 -3.57
CA VAL A 80 39.19 38.18 -2.81
C VAL A 80 40.54 37.52 -2.59
N LEU A 81 41.41 37.46 -3.60
CA LEU A 81 42.76 36.90 -3.49
C LEU A 81 43.61 37.68 -2.47
N LYS A 82 43.59 39.01 -2.55
CA LYS A 82 44.30 39.91 -1.61
C LYS A 82 43.87 39.69 -0.16
N LYS A 83 42.58 39.43 0.08
CA LYS A 83 42.04 39.15 1.43
C LYS A 83 42.33 37.74 1.90
N SER A 84 42.26 36.76 1.00
CA SER A 84 42.35 35.34 1.35
C SER A 84 43.78 34.91 1.66
N LYS A 85 44.79 35.41 0.92
CA LYS A 85 46.22 34.98 0.97
C LYS A 85 46.47 33.46 0.84
N LYS A 86 45.44 32.64 0.65
CA LYS A 86 45.51 31.17 0.57
C LYS A 86 45.68 30.63 -0.85
N PHE A 87 45.51 31.48 -1.85
CA PHE A 87 45.56 31.11 -3.26
C PHE A 87 46.53 32.04 -4.00
N GLU A 88 47.33 31.46 -4.87
CA GLU A 88 48.35 32.18 -5.65
C GLU A 88 47.73 32.94 -6.82
N ASP A 89 46.72 32.35 -7.47
CA ASP A 89 46.04 32.97 -8.60
C ASP A 89 44.53 32.70 -8.63
N ALA A 90 43.84 33.43 -9.51
CA ALA A 90 42.39 33.30 -9.69
C ALA A 90 42.01 31.92 -10.24
N ARG A 91 42.91 31.24 -10.97
CA ARG A 91 42.62 29.91 -11.55
C ARG A 91 42.58 28.83 -10.48
N GLN A 92 43.51 28.88 -9.53
CA GLN A 92 43.56 27.98 -8.37
C GLN A 92 42.31 28.17 -7.49
N LEU A 93 41.90 29.42 -7.26
CA LEU A 93 40.66 29.74 -6.56
C LEU A 93 39.44 29.15 -7.27
N MET A 94 39.34 29.35 -8.59
CA MET A 94 38.25 28.80 -9.41
C MET A 94 38.26 27.28 -9.45
N GLY A 95 39.43 26.64 -9.50
CA GLY A 95 39.57 25.18 -9.45
C GLY A 95 39.13 24.59 -8.11
N HIS A 96 39.46 25.27 -7.00
CA HIS A 96 38.97 24.91 -5.68
C HIS A 96 37.45 25.05 -5.58
N PHE A 97 36.89 26.17 -6.05
CA PHE A 97 35.44 26.36 -6.08
C PHE A 97 34.73 25.32 -6.96
N SER A 98 35.28 25.00 -8.13
CA SER A 98 34.73 23.95 -9.01
C SER A 98 34.70 22.59 -8.30
N THR A 99 35.78 22.25 -7.59
CA THR A 99 35.85 21.03 -6.77
C THR A 99 34.81 21.05 -5.64
N LEU A 100 34.66 22.18 -4.94
CA LEU A 100 33.67 22.33 -3.87
C LEU A 100 32.24 22.22 -4.39
N VAL A 101 31.93 22.83 -5.53
CA VAL A 101 30.60 22.75 -6.16
C VAL A 101 30.32 21.30 -6.58
N SER A 102 31.28 20.64 -7.22
CA SER A 102 31.16 19.23 -7.61
C SER A 102 30.96 18.30 -6.40
N MET A 103 31.71 18.56 -5.32
CA MET A 103 31.56 17.82 -4.06
C MET A 103 30.20 18.06 -3.42
N ARG A 104 29.73 19.32 -3.39
CA ARG A 104 28.40 19.67 -2.89
C ARG A 104 27.30 18.93 -3.65
N GLU A 105 27.36 18.93 -4.98
CA GLU A 105 26.39 18.21 -5.81
C GLU A 105 26.43 16.69 -5.56
N HIS A 106 27.62 16.13 -5.37
CA HIS A 106 27.76 14.72 -5.03
C HIS A 106 27.20 14.39 -3.65
N LEU A 107 27.40 15.25 -2.65
CA LEU A 107 26.82 15.11 -1.32
C LEU A 107 25.29 15.23 -1.35
N GLU A 108 24.74 16.17 -2.10
CA GLU A 108 23.29 16.33 -2.25
C GLU A 108 22.66 15.12 -2.95
N ARG A 109 23.29 14.58 -3.99
CA ARG A 109 22.84 13.32 -4.63
C ARG A 109 22.83 12.17 -3.63
N ARG A 110 23.92 11.95 -2.90
CA ARG A 110 24.00 10.90 -1.88
C ARG A 110 22.96 11.09 -0.77
N ARG A 111 22.74 12.33 -0.33
CA ARG A 111 21.72 12.67 0.67
C ARG A 111 20.32 12.31 0.17
N SER A 112 20.00 12.68 -1.07
CA SER A 112 18.72 12.34 -1.69
C SER A 112 18.52 10.82 -1.83
N GLU A 113 19.56 10.09 -2.23
CA GLU A 113 19.51 8.62 -2.31
C GLU A 113 19.24 7.97 -0.94
N VAL A 114 19.92 8.42 0.11
CA VAL A 114 19.70 7.92 1.47
C VAL A 114 18.29 8.24 1.95
N GLU A 115 17.80 9.45 1.73
CA GLU A 115 16.44 9.82 2.11
C GLU A 115 15.40 9.00 1.35
N ASN A 116 15.58 8.79 0.04
CA ASN A 116 14.70 7.95 -0.76
C ASN A 116 14.68 6.50 -0.27
N ARG A 117 15.85 5.92 0.09
CA ARG A 117 15.92 4.59 0.69
C ARG A 117 15.19 4.53 2.01
N ARG A 118 15.42 5.51 2.89
CA ARG A 118 14.76 5.60 4.20
C ARG A 118 13.24 5.71 4.06
N VAL A 119 12.75 6.49 3.09
CA VAL A 119 11.32 6.60 2.79
C VAL A 119 10.77 5.27 2.27
N SER A 120 11.50 4.59 1.36
CA SER A 120 11.10 3.28 0.83
C SER A 120 11.05 2.21 1.92
N GLU A 121 12.09 2.08 2.72
CA GLU A 121 12.17 1.16 3.87
C GLU A 121 11.06 1.46 4.88
N GLY A 122 10.82 2.74 5.20
CA GLY A 122 9.71 3.15 6.04
C GLY A 122 8.34 2.80 5.46
N SER A 123 8.18 2.86 4.13
CA SER A 123 6.96 2.42 3.44
C SER A 123 6.77 0.91 3.52
N HIS A 124 7.83 0.12 3.29
CA HIS A 124 7.78 -1.34 3.41
C HIS A 124 7.45 -1.78 4.84
N LEU A 125 8.06 -1.14 5.85
CA LEU A 125 7.76 -1.43 7.24
C LEU A 125 6.29 -1.11 7.60
N ARG A 126 5.78 0.04 7.16
CA ARG A 126 4.36 0.40 7.36
C ARG A 126 3.42 -0.62 6.72
N HIS A 127 3.70 -1.03 5.49
CA HIS A 127 2.90 -2.06 4.82
C HIS A 127 2.93 -3.39 5.57
N TYR A 128 4.12 -3.82 6.01
CA TYR A 128 4.28 -5.04 6.78
C TYR A 128 3.48 -5.00 8.09
N VAL A 129 3.58 -3.90 8.85
CA VAL A 129 2.83 -3.72 10.10
C VAL A 129 1.32 -3.75 9.85
N GLN A 130 0.83 -3.03 8.84
CA GLN A 130 -0.59 -3.05 8.47
C GLN A 130 -1.09 -4.45 8.11
N GLU A 131 -0.27 -5.24 7.40
CA GLU A 131 -0.63 -6.62 7.05
C GLU A 131 -0.66 -7.51 8.30
N GLN A 132 0.29 -7.36 9.23
CA GLN A 132 0.28 -8.11 10.49
C GLN A 132 -0.92 -7.72 11.36
N ASP A 133 -1.24 -6.42 11.46
CA ASP A 133 -2.40 -5.94 12.20
C ASP A 133 -3.72 -6.48 11.63
N ALA A 134 -3.85 -6.52 10.30
CA ALA A 134 -4.99 -7.12 9.63
C ALA A 134 -5.12 -8.62 9.93
N ARG A 135 -4.00 -9.37 9.92
CA ARG A 135 -3.97 -10.80 10.28
C ARG A 135 -4.33 -11.01 11.76
N LEU A 136 -3.80 -10.19 12.66
CA LEU A 136 -4.15 -10.24 14.08
C LEU A 136 -5.64 -9.99 14.30
N LEU A 137 -6.22 -9.01 13.61
CA LEU A 137 -7.65 -8.74 13.66
C LEU A 137 -8.47 -9.93 13.15
N GLN A 138 -8.05 -10.56 12.05
CA GLN A 138 -8.68 -11.76 11.52
C GLN A 138 -8.62 -12.93 12.54
N TYR A 139 -7.46 -13.17 13.16
CA TYR A 139 -7.33 -14.21 14.18
C TYR A 139 -8.18 -13.91 15.41
N ASN A 140 -8.24 -12.65 15.84
CA ASN A 140 -9.07 -12.24 16.97
C ASN A 140 -10.56 -12.49 16.69
N ASN A 141 -11.05 -12.09 15.51
CA ASN A 141 -12.43 -12.37 15.10
C ASN A 141 -12.72 -13.88 15.06
N THR A 142 -11.80 -14.68 14.52
CA THR A 142 -11.93 -16.14 14.48
C THR A 142 -11.97 -16.73 15.89
N LEU A 143 -11.12 -16.24 16.79
CA LEU A 143 -11.09 -16.67 18.19
C LEU A 143 -12.42 -16.35 18.89
N SER A 144 -12.94 -15.14 18.72
CA SER A 144 -14.24 -14.75 19.28
C SER A 144 -15.39 -15.61 18.73
N GLN A 145 -15.37 -15.95 17.44
CA GLN A 145 -16.36 -16.85 16.85
C GLN A 145 -16.29 -18.25 17.46
N LEU A 146 -15.09 -18.81 17.61
CA LEU A 146 -14.88 -20.12 18.21
C LEU A 146 -15.29 -20.15 19.70
N GLN A 147 -14.98 -19.08 20.44
CA GLN A 147 -15.42 -18.92 21.83
C GLN A 147 -16.95 -18.89 21.93
N ALA A 148 -17.63 -18.12 21.08
CA ALA A 148 -19.08 -18.08 21.06
C ALA A 148 -19.71 -19.45 20.71
N GLN A 149 -19.09 -20.21 19.80
CA GLN A 149 -19.52 -21.57 19.49
C GLN A 149 -19.33 -22.51 20.69
N LEU A 150 -18.17 -22.44 21.36
CA LEU A 150 -17.89 -23.24 22.55
C LEU A 150 -18.89 -22.94 23.66
N ASP A 151 -19.12 -21.65 23.97
CA ASP A 151 -20.10 -21.22 24.97
C ASP A 151 -21.52 -21.71 24.62
N GLY A 152 -21.86 -21.66 23.33
CA GLY A 152 -23.11 -22.22 22.80
C GLY A 152 -23.25 -23.71 23.09
N VAL A 153 -22.25 -24.52 22.75
CA VAL A 153 -22.25 -25.97 23.00
C VAL A 153 -22.27 -26.29 24.49
N LEU A 154 -21.45 -25.61 25.31
CA LEU A 154 -21.43 -25.80 26.75
C LEU A 154 -22.78 -25.47 27.39
N SER A 155 -23.43 -24.38 26.96
CA SER A 155 -24.75 -24.02 27.46
C SER A 155 -25.81 -25.07 27.12
N GLN A 156 -25.73 -25.70 25.93
CA GLN A 156 -26.63 -26.78 25.55
C GLN A 156 -26.34 -28.05 26.36
N ALA A 157 -25.08 -28.40 26.56
CA ALA A 157 -24.68 -29.53 27.38
C ALA A 157 -25.23 -29.40 28.82
N LEU A 158 -25.07 -28.22 29.44
CA LEU A 158 -25.61 -27.94 30.77
C LEU A 158 -27.14 -28.05 30.83
N ARG A 159 -27.85 -27.61 29.78
CA ARG A 159 -29.30 -27.78 29.69
C ARG A 159 -29.68 -29.25 29.65
N TRP A 160 -29.02 -30.04 28.80
CA TRP A 160 -29.28 -31.47 28.70
C TRP A 160 -28.96 -32.21 30.00
N GLU A 161 -27.86 -31.87 30.66
CA GLU A 161 -27.49 -32.41 31.97
C GLU A 161 -28.56 -32.10 33.02
N SER A 162 -29.06 -30.87 33.06
CA SER A 162 -30.17 -30.50 33.97
C SER A 162 -31.44 -31.29 33.69
N THR A 163 -31.84 -31.43 32.41
CA THR A 163 -33.01 -32.23 32.04
C THR A 163 -32.83 -33.70 32.38
N TRP A 164 -31.63 -34.26 32.15
CA TRP A 164 -31.29 -35.63 32.48
C TRP A 164 -31.38 -35.88 33.99
N ASN A 165 -30.78 -34.99 34.80
CA ASN A 165 -30.86 -35.05 36.25
C ASN A 165 -32.30 -35.00 36.76
N HIS A 166 -33.17 -34.19 36.13
CA HIS A 166 -34.59 -34.12 36.47
C HIS A 166 -35.34 -35.42 36.15
N VAL A 167 -35.10 -35.98 34.96
CA VAL A 167 -35.67 -37.28 34.55
C VAL A 167 -35.21 -38.38 35.50
N GLN A 168 -33.91 -38.42 35.82
CA GLN A 168 -33.34 -39.40 36.73
C GLN A 168 -33.93 -39.28 38.14
N ALA A 169 -34.07 -38.06 38.67
CA ALA A 169 -34.68 -37.82 39.97
C ALA A 169 -36.14 -38.29 40.01
N THR A 170 -36.90 -38.01 38.94
CA THR A 170 -38.29 -38.45 38.82
C THR A 170 -38.39 -39.97 38.74
N ALA A 171 -37.57 -40.61 37.90
CA ALA A 171 -37.52 -42.07 37.77
C ALA A 171 -37.13 -42.76 39.09
N ALA A 172 -36.18 -42.19 39.85
CA ALA A 172 -35.82 -42.69 41.18
C ALA A 172 -37.00 -42.61 42.16
N LYS A 173 -37.77 -41.50 42.12
CA LYS A 173 -38.97 -41.34 42.95
C LYS A 173 -40.06 -42.34 42.58
N GLU A 174 -40.33 -42.53 41.28
CA GLU A 174 -41.32 -43.51 40.80
C GLU A 174 -40.91 -44.93 41.15
N THR A 175 -39.63 -45.27 40.98
CA THR A 175 -39.07 -46.57 41.36
C THR A 175 -39.23 -46.81 42.86
N LEU A 176 -38.98 -45.80 43.70
CA LEU A 176 -39.17 -45.90 45.14
C LEU A 176 -40.64 -46.18 45.50
N ILE A 177 -41.58 -45.46 44.88
CA ILE A 177 -43.01 -45.69 45.09
C ILE A 177 -43.41 -47.09 44.64
N LEU A 178 -42.92 -47.55 43.48
CA LEU A 178 -43.19 -48.90 42.99
C LEU A 178 -42.68 -49.95 43.97
N VAL A 179 -41.44 -49.83 44.46
CA VAL A 179 -40.87 -50.73 45.47
C VAL A 179 -41.70 -50.71 46.75
N GLN A 180 -42.14 -49.54 47.21
CA GLN A 180 -43.02 -49.44 48.39
C GLN A 180 -44.36 -50.14 48.18
N ILE A 181 -45.01 -49.95 47.02
CA ILE A 181 -46.26 -50.64 46.67
C ILE A 181 -46.03 -52.16 46.68
N LYS A 182 -44.97 -52.65 46.02
CA LYS A 182 -44.62 -54.08 46.01
C LYS A 182 -44.48 -54.64 47.43
N VAL A 183 -43.74 -53.96 48.29
CA VAL A 183 -43.50 -54.42 49.68
C VAL A 183 -44.79 -54.40 50.51
N VAL A 184 -45.59 -53.33 50.42
CA VAL A 184 -46.86 -53.22 51.16
C VAL A 184 -47.85 -54.28 50.68
N THR A 185 -48.01 -54.46 49.37
CA THR A 185 -48.84 -55.51 48.78
C THR A 185 -48.40 -56.89 49.27
N LEU A 186 -47.11 -57.21 49.18
CA LEU A 186 -46.59 -58.49 49.64
C LEU A 186 -46.89 -58.74 51.11
N ASN A 187 -46.71 -57.72 51.96
CA ASN A 187 -47.02 -57.80 53.39
C ASN A 187 -48.51 -58.02 53.64
N LEU A 188 -49.39 -57.29 52.95
CA LEU A 188 -50.84 -57.47 53.06
C LEU A 188 -51.27 -58.86 52.58
N TYR A 189 -50.71 -59.36 51.47
CA TYR A 189 -51.01 -60.68 50.93
C TYR A 189 -50.65 -61.78 51.95
N ARG A 190 -49.46 -61.70 52.56
CA ARG A 190 -49.06 -62.57 53.68
C ARG A 190 -50.05 -62.51 54.84
N MET A 191 -50.54 -61.32 55.22
CA MET A 191 -51.53 -61.17 56.30
C MET A 191 -52.88 -61.81 55.97
N THR A 192 -53.26 -61.86 54.68
CA THR A 192 -54.48 -62.58 54.24
C THR A 192 -54.33 -64.11 54.25
N GLY A 193 -53.17 -64.64 54.65
CA GLY A 193 -52.87 -66.06 54.65
C GLY A 193 -52.26 -66.58 53.35
N GLY A 194 -51.86 -65.67 52.45
CA GLY A 194 -51.24 -66.01 51.18
C GLY A 194 -49.86 -66.63 51.35
N VAL A 195 -49.59 -67.73 50.63
CA VAL A 195 -48.27 -68.38 50.56
C VAL A 195 -47.52 -67.84 49.35
N ILE A 196 -46.22 -67.60 49.53
CA ILE A 196 -45.34 -67.09 48.48
C ILE A 196 -44.43 -68.21 48.00
N GLY A 197 -44.38 -68.41 46.68
CA GLY A 197 -43.63 -69.49 46.04
C GLY A 197 -44.19 -70.90 46.33
N GLY A 198 -43.73 -71.88 45.55
CA GLY A 198 -44.23 -73.26 45.58
C GLY A 198 -45.30 -73.54 44.51
N ALA A 199 -45.88 -74.74 44.52
CA ALA A 199 -46.82 -75.19 43.47
C ALA A 199 -48.19 -74.49 43.52
N GLU A 200 -48.59 -73.95 44.67
CA GLU A 200 -49.88 -73.24 44.86
C GLU A 200 -49.71 -71.78 45.34
N GLY A 201 -48.46 -71.32 45.53
CA GLY A 201 -48.15 -69.97 46.01
C GLY A 201 -47.97 -68.97 44.86
N VAL A 202 -48.30 -67.71 45.11
CA VAL A 202 -48.08 -66.61 44.15
C VAL A 202 -46.60 -66.23 44.15
N ASP A 203 -46.07 -65.86 42.98
CA ASP A 203 -44.68 -65.40 42.85
C ASP A 203 -44.42 -64.12 43.66
N VAL A 204 -43.20 -63.96 44.17
CA VAL A 204 -42.80 -62.81 45.00
C VAL A 204 -42.92 -61.51 44.21
N ASP A 205 -42.57 -61.54 42.92
CA ASP A 205 -42.54 -60.36 42.06
C ASP A 205 -43.87 -60.08 41.34
N ASP A 206 -44.80 -61.05 41.35
CA ASP A 206 -46.14 -60.87 40.78
C ASP A 206 -47.07 -60.08 41.73
N THR A 207 -46.88 -58.78 41.72
CA THR A 207 -47.64 -57.85 42.55
C THR A 207 -49.11 -57.77 42.14
N LEU A 208 -49.43 -58.05 40.87
CA LEU A 208 -50.80 -57.98 40.37
C LEU A 208 -51.62 -59.15 40.90
N GLU A 209 -51.10 -60.38 40.79
CA GLU A 209 -51.80 -61.55 41.33
C GLU A 209 -51.94 -61.44 42.86
N GLN A 210 -50.93 -60.95 43.57
CA GLN A 210 -51.04 -60.69 45.02
C GLN A 210 -52.18 -59.71 45.35
N LEU A 211 -52.30 -58.60 44.62
CA LEU A 211 -53.39 -57.62 44.80
C LEU A 211 -54.77 -58.21 44.50
N GLU A 212 -54.89 -59.03 43.46
CA GLU A 212 -56.16 -59.70 43.12
C GLU A 212 -56.61 -60.66 44.23
N ARG A 213 -55.67 -61.43 44.82
CA ARG A 213 -55.97 -62.31 45.95
C ARG A 213 -56.37 -61.53 47.20
N ILE A 214 -55.69 -60.42 47.49
CA ILE A 214 -56.07 -59.51 48.57
C ILE A 214 -57.48 -58.95 48.33
N HIS A 215 -57.79 -58.53 47.10
CA HIS A 215 -59.09 -57.99 46.73
C HIS A 215 -60.22 -59.02 46.94
N LEU A 216 -60.03 -60.25 46.44
CA LEU A 216 -60.98 -61.35 46.64
C LEU A 216 -61.19 -61.66 48.12
N TYR A 217 -60.12 -61.67 48.91
CA TYR A 217 -60.20 -61.87 50.36
C TYR A 217 -61.05 -60.78 51.03
N ILE A 218 -60.83 -59.50 50.70
CA ILE A 218 -61.60 -58.38 51.23
C ILE A 218 -63.07 -58.49 50.82
N GLN A 219 -63.36 -58.75 49.54
CA GLN A 219 -64.73 -58.92 49.04
C GLN A 219 -65.45 -60.04 49.78
N ASN A 220 -64.81 -61.20 49.97
CA ASN A 220 -65.38 -62.31 50.71
C ASN A 220 -65.69 -61.92 52.16
N ARG A 221 -64.79 -61.20 52.85
CA ARG A 221 -65.03 -60.73 54.21
C ARG A 221 -66.17 -59.70 54.29
N VAL A 222 -66.25 -58.77 53.34
CA VAL A 222 -67.34 -57.80 53.27
C VAL A 222 -68.68 -58.48 53.03
N ASN A 223 -68.73 -59.43 52.09
CA ASN A 223 -69.93 -60.23 51.81
C ASN A 223 -70.40 -60.96 53.07
N VAL A 224 -69.50 -61.68 53.76
CA VAL A 224 -69.80 -62.37 55.03
C VAL A 224 -70.33 -61.39 56.10
N VAL A 225 -69.72 -60.21 56.26
CA VAL A 225 -70.22 -59.21 57.21
C VAL A 225 -71.58 -58.64 56.80
N SER A 226 -71.82 -58.44 55.51
CA SER A 226 -73.11 -57.95 55.00
C SER A 226 -74.23 -58.98 55.18
N GLU A 227 -73.95 -60.27 54.95
CA GLU A 227 -74.85 -61.39 55.23
C GLU A 227 -75.21 -61.43 56.72
N LEU A 228 -74.19 -61.37 57.60
CA LEU A 228 -74.39 -61.33 59.05
C LEU A 228 -75.23 -60.12 59.51
N ARG A 229 -75.05 -58.95 58.86
CA ARG A 229 -75.84 -57.73 59.14
C ARG A 229 -77.28 -57.84 58.63
N SER A 230 -77.48 -58.46 57.47
CA SER A 230 -78.83 -58.72 56.94
C SER A 230 -79.59 -59.70 57.85
N ASP A 231 -78.92 -60.71 58.39
CA ASP A 231 -79.46 -61.64 59.39
C ASP A 231 -79.79 -60.98 60.73
N THR A 232 -79.05 -59.93 61.13
CA THR A 232 -79.39 -59.16 62.34
C THR A 232 -80.54 -58.17 62.13
N THR A 233 -80.74 -57.69 60.89
CA THR A 233 -81.83 -56.76 60.54
C THR A 233 -83.15 -57.49 60.26
N ASN A 234 -83.10 -58.77 59.87
CA ASN A 234 -84.25 -59.66 59.65
C ASN A 234 -84.70 -60.44 60.90
N ARG A 235 -84.24 -60.08 62.11
CA ARG A 235 -84.85 -60.60 63.35
C ARG A 235 -86.14 -59.81 63.65
N PRO A 236 -87.35 -60.42 63.56
CA PRO A 236 -88.55 -59.80 64.09
C PRO A 236 -88.45 -59.70 65.61
N PHE A 237 -88.91 -58.56 66.16
CA PHE A 237 -89.26 -58.39 67.56
C PHE A 237 -90.31 -59.45 67.91
N LYS A 238 -89.91 -60.56 68.55
CA LYS A 238 -90.88 -61.47 69.16
C LYS A 238 -91.36 -60.82 70.46
N GLN A 239 -92.53 -60.19 70.35
CA GLN A 239 -93.40 -59.88 71.46
C GLN A 239 -94.07 -61.17 71.98
N SER A 240 -94.01 -61.33 73.31
CA SER A 240 -94.99 -61.96 74.20
C SER A 240 -95.19 -63.49 74.24
N ASP A 241 -94.92 -64.04 75.43
CA ASP A 241 -95.94 -64.39 76.45
C ASP A 241 -96.12 -65.88 76.89
N TRP A 242 -96.03 -66.03 78.23
CA TRP A 242 -96.58 -67.02 79.19
C TRP A 242 -96.18 -68.51 79.11
N GLU A 243 -95.32 -68.93 80.04
CA GLU A 243 -95.68 -69.66 81.29
C GLU A 243 -94.60 -69.44 82.36
#